data_AF-A0A7K9C5X8-F1
#
_entry.id   AF-A0A7K9C5X8-F1
#
_cell.length_a   1.000
_cell.length_b   1.000
_cell.length_c   1.000
_cell.angle_alpha   90.00
_cell.angle_beta   90.00
_cell.angle_gamma   90.00
#
_symmetry.space_group_name_H-M   'P 1'
#
loop_
_entity.id
_entity.type
_entity.pdbx_description
1 polymer ?
#
loop_
_entity_poly.entity_id
_entity_poly.type
_entity_poly.pdbx_seq_one_letter_code
_entity_poly.pdbx_strand_id
1 'polypeptide(L)'
;LMPFVVSFSVGDAICTISAATCFPEPFINEGKRLGYVHRNFAGSRFSDHVALLSVFQAWDDARMGGEEAEKRFCEHKRLSMATLRMTWEAKVQLKDILISSGFPEECLITQPFNNTGPDNNLDVVISLLAFGVYPNVCYHKEKRKILTTEGHSALIHKSSVNCPFSSQEIKYPSPFFVFGEKIRTRAISAKAMTMVSPLQLLLFASKKVMSDGELILVDDWIKLRMPHSAAACITALRAAMEALVVEVTKDPGLIQQLDPANERMLNVIRQLSRPSASGLSLLAGGTRFGDGPRPPKMPRYDNGGGFRGWGGSPRGSGYRGRGYGGYGYSGRRPGRGYQGGPGGGYGGGGGGYQGAGGGYRGGC
;
A
#
# COMPACT_ATOMS: atom_id res chain seq x y z
N LEU A 1 -8.93 12.51 19.61
CA LEU A 1 -9.08 11.54 18.49
C LEU A 1 -10.30 10.64 18.64
N MET A 2 -10.50 10.02 19.79
CA MET A 2 -11.61 9.06 19.96
C MET A 2 -13.02 9.69 19.90
N PRO A 3 -13.32 10.85 20.53
CA PRO A 3 -14.64 11.47 20.37
C PRO A 3 -14.97 11.80 18.91
N PHE A 4 -13.95 12.24 18.18
CA PHE A 4 -14.02 12.56 16.75
C PHE A 4 -14.31 11.35 15.86
N VAL A 5 -13.80 10.18 16.23
CA VAL A 5 -13.95 8.92 15.50
C VAL A 5 -15.37 8.36 15.65
N VAL A 6 -15.94 8.47 16.85
CA VAL A 6 -17.26 7.93 17.17
C VAL A 6 -18.36 8.71 16.44
N SER A 7 -18.18 10.01 16.19
CA SER A 7 -19.11 10.85 15.40
C SER A 7 -19.31 10.38 13.95
N PHE A 8 -18.37 9.58 13.41
CA PHE A 8 -18.49 9.03 12.05
C PHE A 8 -19.07 7.61 12.02
N SER A 9 -19.40 7.02 13.17
CA SER A 9 -19.88 5.64 13.30
C SER A 9 -18.89 4.60 12.74
N VAL A 10 -17.59 4.86 12.85
CA VAL A 10 -16.51 3.93 12.43
C VAL A 10 -15.59 3.56 13.59
N GLY A 11 -16.12 3.63 14.82
CA GLY A 11 -15.32 3.49 16.04
C GLY A 11 -14.68 2.12 16.20
N ASP A 12 -15.37 1.04 15.82
CA ASP A 12 -14.82 -0.32 15.87
C ASP A 12 -13.56 -0.49 15.00
N ALA A 13 -13.57 0.09 13.80
CA ALA A 13 -12.48 0.01 12.84
C ALA A 13 -11.22 0.71 13.39
N ILE A 14 -11.41 1.90 13.96
CA ILE A 14 -10.32 2.67 14.56
C ILE A 14 -9.82 2.00 15.83
N CYS A 15 -10.69 1.47 16.70
CA CYS A 15 -10.25 0.68 17.85
C CYS A 15 -9.41 -0.53 17.42
N THR A 16 -9.82 -1.21 16.34
CA THR A 16 -9.06 -2.33 15.77
C THR A 16 -7.68 -1.88 15.28
N ILE A 17 -7.60 -0.79 14.50
CA ILE A 17 -6.33 -0.27 13.99
C ILE A 17 -5.45 0.20 15.16
N SER A 18 -5.99 0.96 16.11
CA SER A 18 -5.27 1.43 17.29
C SER A 18 -4.72 0.27 18.11
N ALA A 19 -5.54 -0.74 18.42
CA ALA A 19 -5.09 -1.95 19.12
C ALA A 19 -3.99 -2.67 18.34
N ALA A 20 -4.16 -2.87 17.02
CA ALA A 20 -3.17 -3.54 16.20
C ALA A 20 -1.83 -2.80 16.17
N THR A 21 -1.84 -1.46 16.21
CA THR A 21 -0.61 -0.65 16.24
C THR A 21 0.16 -0.71 17.55
N CYS A 22 -0.45 -1.17 18.65
CA CYS A 22 0.22 -1.38 19.94
C CYS A 22 1.07 -2.65 19.99
N PHE A 23 0.93 -3.55 19.00
CA PHE A 23 1.61 -4.83 18.95
C PHE A 23 2.48 -4.96 17.69
N PRO A 24 3.43 -5.92 17.64
CA PRO A 24 4.08 -6.28 16.40
C PRO A 24 3.07 -6.67 15.33
N GLU A 25 3.34 -6.37 14.06
CA GLU A 25 2.46 -6.75 12.94
C GLU A 25 2.24 -8.29 12.92
N PRO A 26 1.01 -8.79 12.67
CA PRO A 26 0.71 -10.22 12.70
C PRO A 26 1.34 -10.98 11.52
N PHE A 27 1.93 -10.30 10.54
CA PHE A 27 2.49 -10.90 9.32
C PHE A 27 3.84 -11.60 9.58
N ILE A 28 3.89 -12.93 9.39
CA ILE A 28 5.13 -13.70 9.55
C ILE A 28 5.92 -13.65 8.23
N ASN A 29 6.92 -12.76 8.17
CA ASN A 29 7.74 -12.52 6.97
C ASN A 29 9.25 -12.77 7.15
N GLU A 30 9.70 -13.27 8.32
CA GLU A 30 11.11 -13.60 8.61
C GLU A 30 12.10 -12.47 8.25
N GLY A 31 11.69 -11.21 8.38
CA GLY A 31 12.52 -10.06 8.05
C GLY A 31 12.71 -9.82 6.54
N LYS A 32 11.96 -10.50 5.68
CA LYS A 32 11.89 -10.25 4.23
C LYS A 32 10.79 -9.22 3.91
N ARG A 33 10.62 -8.91 2.63
CA ARG A 33 9.48 -8.08 2.17
C ARG A 33 8.18 -8.89 2.31
N LEU A 34 7.07 -8.21 2.54
CA LEU A 34 5.76 -8.86 2.57
C LEU A 34 5.49 -9.57 1.23
N GLY A 35 5.02 -10.82 1.32
CA GLY A 35 4.61 -11.61 0.17
C GLY A 35 3.25 -11.19 -0.37
N TYR A 36 2.88 -11.74 -1.53
CA TYR A 36 1.60 -11.45 -2.19
C TYR A 36 0.38 -11.69 -1.29
N VAL A 37 0.41 -12.77 -0.50
CA VAL A 37 -0.67 -13.12 0.46
C VAL A 37 -0.97 -11.97 1.42
N HIS A 38 0.07 -11.35 2.00
CA HIS A 38 -0.09 -10.24 2.94
C HIS A 38 -0.50 -8.94 2.24
N ARG A 39 0.09 -8.67 1.08
CA ARG A 39 -0.21 -7.45 0.30
C ARG A 39 -1.64 -7.43 -0.24
N ASN A 40 -2.22 -8.58 -0.54
CA ASN A 40 -3.59 -8.69 -1.04
C ASN A 40 -4.64 -8.18 -0.03
N PHE A 41 -4.33 -8.19 1.27
CA PHE A 41 -5.21 -7.60 2.29
C PHE A 41 -5.30 -6.07 2.21
N ALA A 42 -4.36 -5.39 1.57
CA ALA A 42 -4.45 -3.94 1.33
C ALA A 42 -5.46 -3.59 0.21
N GLY A 43 -5.88 -4.57 -0.60
CA GLY A 43 -6.75 -4.38 -1.75
C GLY A 43 -6.22 -3.30 -2.71
N SER A 44 -7.07 -2.35 -3.07
CA SER A 44 -6.74 -1.19 -3.90
C SER A 44 -6.41 0.08 -3.10
N ARG A 45 -6.27 -0.03 -1.77
CA ARG A 45 -6.12 1.12 -0.87
C ARG A 45 -4.68 1.55 -0.62
N PHE A 46 -3.68 0.74 -0.99
CA PHE A 46 -2.26 1.04 -0.79
C PHE A 46 -1.93 1.43 0.67
N SER A 47 -2.44 0.64 1.62
CA SER A 47 -2.41 0.97 3.04
C SER A 47 -2.08 -0.23 3.91
N ASP A 48 -1.06 -0.08 4.76
CA ASP A 48 -0.69 -1.03 5.80
C ASP A 48 -1.80 -1.16 6.86
N HIS A 49 -2.38 -0.04 7.29
CA HIS A 49 -3.46 -0.06 8.29
C HIS A 49 -4.74 -0.74 7.79
N VAL A 50 -5.16 -0.47 6.55
CA VAL A 50 -6.25 -1.23 5.89
C VAL A 50 -5.89 -2.71 5.77
N ALA A 51 -4.65 -3.08 5.45
CA ALA A 51 -4.24 -4.48 5.41
C ALA A 51 -4.38 -5.15 6.79
N LEU A 52 -3.98 -4.47 7.86
CA LEU A 52 -4.18 -4.95 9.24
C LEU A 52 -5.66 -5.12 9.57
N LEU A 53 -6.50 -4.13 9.25
CA LEU A 53 -7.94 -4.19 9.47
C LEU A 53 -8.58 -5.36 8.70
N SER A 54 -8.26 -5.52 7.41
CA SER A 54 -8.79 -6.61 6.58
C SER A 54 -8.33 -8.00 7.05
N VAL A 55 -7.08 -8.13 7.52
CA VAL A 55 -6.61 -9.38 8.13
C VAL A 55 -7.38 -9.68 9.41
N PHE A 56 -7.56 -8.67 10.26
CA PHE A 56 -8.27 -8.84 11.52
C PHE A 56 -9.71 -9.29 11.27
N GLN A 57 -10.44 -8.65 10.34
CA GLN A 57 -11.80 -9.06 9.98
C GLN A 57 -11.86 -10.49 9.44
N ALA A 58 -10.96 -10.85 8.52
CA ALA A 58 -10.93 -12.20 7.96
C ALA A 58 -10.57 -13.28 9.01
N TRP A 59 -9.70 -12.95 9.96
CA TRP A 59 -9.38 -13.82 11.09
C TRP A 59 -10.55 -13.92 12.08
N ASP A 60 -11.23 -12.80 12.37
CA ASP A 60 -12.38 -12.73 13.26
C ASP A 60 -13.52 -13.61 12.74
N ASP A 61 -13.77 -13.57 11.42
CA ASP A 61 -14.72 -14.47 10.76
C ASP A 61 -14.28 -15.94 10.83
N ALA A 62 -13.00 -16.22 10.60
CA ALA A 62 -12.47 -17.59 10.62
C ALA A 62 -12.52 -18.21 12.01
N ARG A 63 -12.23 -17.46 13.08
CA ARG A 63 -12.27 -17.97 14.46
C ARG A 63 -13.68 -18.32 14.92
N MET A 64 -14.74 -17.76 14.31
CA MET A 64 -16.12 -18.16 14.59
C MET A 64 -16.38 -19.62 14.21
N GLY A 65 -15.55 -20.22 13.35
CA GLY A 65 -15.58 -21.65 13.02
C GLY A 65 -14.87 -22.56 14.04
N GLY A 66 -14.38 -22.03 15.15
CA GLY A 66 -13.65 -22.76 16.20
C GLY A 66 -12.13 -22.72 16.06
N GLU A 67 -11.44 -23.24 17.08
CA GLU A 67 -9.97 -23.13 17.22
C GLU A 67 -9.20 -23.78 16.04
N GLU A 68 -9.68 -24.91 15.54
CA GLU A 68 -9.05 -25.59 14.38
C GLU A 68 -9.18 -24.76 13.10
N ALA A 69 -10.30 -24.05 12.90
CA ALA A 69 -10.48 -23.15 11.76
C ALA A 69 -9.57 -21.92 11.89
N GLU A 70 -9.47 -21.35 13.08
CA GLU A 70 -8.55 -20.25 13.40
C GLU A 70 -7.09 -20.63 13.11
N LYS A 71 -6.67 -21.81 13.57
CA LYS A 71 -5.32 -22.35 13.37
C LYS A 71 -5.01 -22.54 11.88
N ARG A 72 -5.90 -23.21 11.14
CA ARG A 72 -5.74 -23.40 9.69
C ARG A 72 -5.66 -22.07 8.94
N PHE A 73 -6.47 -21.09 9.32
CA PHE A 73 -6.42 -19.76 8.72
C PHE A 73 -5.06 -19.08 8.96
N CYS A 74 -4.58 -19.07 10.20
CA CYS A 74 -3.30 -18.45 10.55
C CYS A 74 -2.12 -19.14 9.88
N GLU A 75 -2.11 -20.48 9.84
CA GLU A 75 -1.08 -21.26 9.14
C GLU A 75 -1.08 -20.96 7.64
N HIS A 76 -2.26 -20.99 7.00
CA HIS A 76 -2.40 -20.76 5.57
C HIS A 76 -2.01 -19.33 5.16
N LYS A 77 -2.35 -18.33 5.97
CA LYS A 77 -2.03 -16.91 5.70
C LYS A 77 -0.68 -16.48 6.28
N ARG A 78 0.05 -17.37 6.96
CA ARG A 78 1.30 -17.07 7.68
C ARG A 78 1.15 -15.88 8.63
N LEU A 79 0.23 -16.02 9.59
CA LEU A 79 -0.11 -15.01 10.57
C LEU A 79 0.18 -15.49 12.00
N SER A 80 0.54 -14.56 12.87
CA SER A 80 0.67 -14.79 14.31
C SER A 80 -0.72 -14.79 14.96
N MET A 81 -1.21 -15.98 15.32
CA MET A 81 -2.47 -16.12 16.05
C MET A 81 -2.43 -15.39 17.40
N ALA A 82 -1.30 -15.50 18.13
CA ALA A 82 -1.13 -14.84 19.42
C ALA A 82 -1.27 -13.31 19.30
N THR A 83 -0.68 -12.71 18.25
CA THR A 83 -0.81 -11.28 17.99
C THR A 83 -2.25 -10.87 17.71
N LEU A 84 -2.98 -11.67 16.94
CA LEU A 84 -4.38 -11.39 16.60
C LEU A 84 -5.29 -11.49 17.84
N ARG A 85 -5.10 -12.49 18.69
CA ARG A 85 -5.80 -12.62 19.98
C ARG A 85 -5.51 -11.45 20.93
N MET A 86 -4.24 -11.06 21.10
CA MET A 86 -3.88 -9.87 21.91
C MET A 86 -4.50 -8.59 21.34
N THR A 87 -4.54 -8.46 20.01
CA THR A 87 -5.18 -7.32 19.34
C THR A 87 -6.67 -7.28 19.64
N TRP A 88 -7.35 -8.44 19.63
CA TRP A 88 -8.76 -8.54 19.96
C TRP A 88 -9.04 -8.13 21.41
N GLU A 89 -8.24 -8.61 22.37
CA GLU A 89 -8.37 -8.25 23.79
C GLU A 89 -8.21 -6.73 23.99
N ALA A 90 -7.17 -6.14 23.42
CA ALA A 90 -6.93 -4.70 23.50
C ALA A 90 -8.05 -3.89 22.81
N LYS A 91 -8.57 -4.37 21.67
CA LYS A 91 -9.72 -3.75 20.99
C LYS A 91 -10.95 -3.73 21.90
N VAL A 92 -11.26 -4.85 22.56
CA VAL A 92 -12.41 -4.93 23.48
C VAL A 92 -12.22 -3.97 24.65
N GLN A 93 -11.05 -3.93 25.27
CA GLN A 93 -10.75 -2.98 26.34
C GLN A 93 -10.93 -1.51 25.90
N LEU A 94 -10.49 -1.16 24.69
CA LEU A 94 -10.71 0.18 24.14
C LEU A 94 -12.21 0.49 23.97
N LYS A 95 -13.01 -0.48 23.48
CA LYS A 95 -14.46 -0.31 23.35
C LYS A 95 -15.12 -0.11 24.71
N ASP A 96 -14.77 -0.92 25.69
CA ASP A 96 -15.33 -0.83 27.05
C ASP A 96 -15.00 0.52 27.72
N ILE A 97 -13.78 1.05 27.51
CA ILE A 97 -13.41 2.39 27.98
C ILE A 97 -14.27 3.47 27.32
N LEU A 98 -14.55 3.35 26.02
CA LEU A 98 -15.39 4.34 25.32
C LEU A 98 -16.84 4.26 25.80
N ILE A 99 -17.39 3.07 25.93
CA ILE A 99 -18.77 2.86 26.42
C ILE A 99 -18.91 3.38 27.85
N SER A 100 -17.98 3.04 28.74
CA SER A 100 -17.97 3.54 30.12
C SER A 100 -17.74 5.05 30.24
N SER A 101 -17.13 5.67 29.21
CA SER A 101 -17.01 7.12 29.10
C SER A 101 -18.29 7.80 28.57
N GLY A 102 -19.35 7.04 28.31
CA GLY A 102 -20.65 7.54 27.85
C GLY A 102 -20.87 7.49 26.34
N PHE A 103 -19.90 7.00 25.55
CA PHE A 103 -20.09 6.89 24.10
C PHE A 103 -21.11 5.79 23.75
N PRO A 104 -22.03 6.05 22.80
CA PRO A 104 -23.03 5.06 22.41
C PRO A 104 -22.41 3.80 21.80
N GLU A 105 -22.96 2.63 22.15
CA GLU A 105 -22.52 1.34 21.62
C GLU A 105 -22.70 1.24 20.10
N GLU A 106 -23.71 1.93 19.55
CA GLU A 106 -24.05 1.89 18.13
C GLU A 106 -22.89 2.36 17.24
N CYS A 107 -22.07 3.28 17.74
CA CYS A 107 -20.91 3.81 17.02
C CYS A 107 -19.68 2.88 17.07
N LEU A 108 -19.74 1.84 17.89
CA LEU A 108 -18.69 0.84 18.11
C LEU A 108 -19.10 -0.55 17.58
N ILE A 109 -20.20 -0.63 16.82
CA ILE A 109 -20.61 -1.86 16.13
C ILE A 109 -19.59 -2.20 15.06
N THR A 110 -19.23 -3.49 14.97
CA THR A 110 -18.34 -4.01 13.93
C THR A 110 -19.02 -3.91 12.56
N GLN A 111 -18.31 -3.30 11.61
CA GLN A 111 -18.78 -3.10 10.24
C GLN A 111 -17.85 -3.81 9.26
N PRO A 112 -18.37 -4.54 8.26
CA PRO A 112 -17.55 -5.09 7.19
C PRO A 112 -17.04 -3.97 6.27
N PHE A 113 -15.78 -4.04 5.83
CA PHE A 113 -15.20 -3.06 4.90
C PHE A 113 -14.78 -3.70 3.57
N ASN A 114 -14.95 -2.94 2.48
CA ASN A 114 -14.48 -3.32 1.16
C ASN A 114 -13.16 -2.59 0.81
N ASN A 115 -12.07 -3.35 0.85
CA ASN A 115 -10.73 -2.86 0.53
C ASN A 115 -10.42 -2.79 -0.98
N THR A 116 -11.26 -3.34 -1.86
CA THR A 116 -10.98 -3.43 -3.30
C THR A 116 -11.85 -2.48 -4.13
N GLY A 117 -13.09 -2.26 -3.70
CA GLY A 117 -14.04 -1.35 -4.34
C GLY A 117 -14.26 -0.05 -3.56
N PRO A 118 -15.20 0.79 -4.02
CA PRO A 118 -15.65 1.97 -3.29
C PRO A 118 -16.24 1.60 -1.93
N ASP A 119 -15.80 2.29 -0.89
CA ASP A 119 -16.31 2.16 0.48
C ASP A 119 -16.03 3.49 1.20
N ASN A 120 -17.09 4.29 1.36
CA ASN A 120 -16.97 5.63 1.93
C ASN A 120 -16.64 5.60 3.42
N ASN A 121 -17.06 4.56 4.16
CA ASN A 121 -16.75 4.45 5.58
C ASN A 121 -15.26 4.12 5.74
N LEU A 122 -14.71 3.25 4.90
CA LEU A 122 -13.26 2.99 4.87
C LEU A 122 -12.47 4.24 4.47
N ASP A 123 -12.98 5.04 3.53
CA ASP A 123 -12.36 6.32 3.14
C ASP A 123 -12.29 7.30 4.32
N VAL A 124 -13.35 7.35 5.14
CA VAL A 124 -13.36 8.12 6.40
C VAL A 124 -12.38 7.55 7.42
N VAL A 125 -12.30 6.23 7.58
CA VAL A 125 -11.31 5.59 8.47
C VAL A 125 -9.89 6.01 8.08
N ILE A 126 -9.56 6.05 6.78
CA ILE A 126 -8.26 6.53 6.27
C ILE A 126 -8.05 8.01 6.58
N SER A 127 -9.08 8.84 6.44
CA SER A 127 -9.04 10.26 6.81
C SER A 127 -8.76 10.48 8.30
N LEU A 128 -9.48 9.76 9.17
CA LEU A 128 -9.32 9.85 10.62
C LEU A 128 -7.97 9.32 11.08
N LEU A 129 -7.48 8.26 10.44
CA LEU A 129 -6.13 7.75 10.64
C LEU A 129 -5.08 8.81 10.27
N ALA A 130 -5.25 9.49 9.13
CA ALA A 130 -4.34 10.56 8.71
C ALA A 130 -4.26 11.70 9.74
N PHE A 131 -5.40 12.06 10.35
CA PHE A 131 -5.42 12.99 11.48
C PHE A 131 -4.66 12.45 12.69
N GLY A 132 -4.80 11.16 13.00
CA GLY A 132 -4.17 10.55 14.18
C GLY A 132 -2.67 10.36 14.09
N VAL A 133 -2.11 10.23 12.88
CA VAL A 133 -0.66 10.08 12.69
C VAL A 133 0.03 11.36 12.21
N TYR A 134 -0.71 12.43 11.91
CA TYR A 134 -0.13 13.74 11.62
C TYR A 134 0.77 14.20 12.79
N PRO A 135 2.00 14.72 12.56
CA PRO A 135 2.57 15.27 11.32
C PRO A 135 3.37 14.29 10.46
N ASN A 136 3.20 12.98 10.63
CA ASN A 136 3.93 11.95 9.87
C ASN A 136 3.42 11.81 8.44
N VAL A 137 3.75 12.79 7.59
CA VAL A 137 3.40 12.84 6.18
C VAL A 137 4.66 12.63 5.33
N CYS A 138 4.51 11.96 4.19
CA CYS A 138 5.59 11.85 3.21
C CYS A 138 5.08 11.86 1.77
N TYR A 139 5.96 12.26 0.87
CA TYR A 139 5.77 12.24 -0.57
C TYR A 139 6.62 11.13 -1.19
N HIS A 140 5.99 10.24 -1.95
CA HIS A 140 6.67 9.20 -2.71
C HIS A 140 7.37 9.80 -3.93
N LYS A 141 8.69 9.57 -4.05
CA LYS A 141 9.49 10.06 -5.17
C LYS A 141 9.63 9.01 -6.26
N GLU A 142 10.33 7.93 -5.95
CA GLU A 142 10.63 6.84 -6.89
C GLU A 142 10.99 5.58 -6.10
N LYS A 143 10.69 4.40 -6.65
CA LYS A 143 11.04 3.11 -6.03
C LYS A 143 10.62 3.07 -4.55
N ARG A 144 11.59 2.99 -3.63
CA ARG A 144 11.39 3.04 -2.18
C ARG A 144 11.65 4.42 -1.56
N LYS A 145 12.14 5.40 -2.32
CA LYS A 145 12.52 6.71 -1.79
C LYS A 145 11.28 7.55 -1.54
N ILE A 146 11.22 8.13 -0.35
CA ILE A 146 10.20 9.08 0.07
C ILE A 146 10.86 10.34 0.62
N LEU A 147 10.12 11.44 0.62
CA LEU A 147 10.48 12.70 1.26
C LEU A 147 9.51 12.94 2.42
N THR A 148 10.03 13.08 3.63
CA THR A 148 9.22 13.41 4.81
C THR A 148 8.93 14.91 4.87
N THR A 149 7.96 15.31 5.72
CA THR A 149 7.61 16.72 5.99
C THR A 149 8.82 17.61 6.29
N GLU A 150 9.87 17.05 6.92
CA GLU A 150 11.12 17.74 7.28
C GLU A 150 12.10 17.92 6.10
N GLY A 151 11.71 17.52 4.88
CA GLY A 151 12.60 17.51 3.70
C GLY A 151 13.67 16.40 3.75
N HIS A 152 13.61 15.51 4.75
CA HIS A 152 14.56 14.40 4.85
C HIS A 152 14.16 13.23 3.96
N SER A 153 15.14 12.69 3.26
CA SER A 153 14.98 11.48 2.45
C SER A 153 14.92 10.25 3.36
N ALA A 154 13.92 9.41 3.13
CA ALA A 154 13.74 8.14 3.82
C ALA A 154 13.34 7.03 2.83
N LEU A 155 13.21 5.81 3.33
CA LEU A 155 12.78 4.66 2.54
C LEU A 155 11.43 4.10 3.02
N ILE A 156 10.65 3.54 2.10
CA ILE A 156 9.52 2.68 2.47
C ILE A 156 10.10 1.43 3.17
N HIS A 157 9.63 1.14 4.38
CA HIS A 157 10.08 -0.01 5.15
C HIS A 157 9.72 -1.33 4.46
N LYS A 158 10.56 -2.35 4.60
CA LYS A 158 10.39 -3.66 3.92
C LYS A 158 9.10 -4.39 4.33
N SER A 159 8.58 -4.14 5.53
CA SER A 159 7.32 -4.72 6.00
C SER A 159 6.09 -4.00 5.48
N SER A 160 6.22 -2.89 4.74
CA SER A 160 5.06 -2.22 4.18
C SER A 160 4.55 -2.95 2.93
N VAL A 161 3.23 -3.01 2.77
CA VAL A 161 2.55 -3.45 1.54
C VAL A 161 2.88 -2.53 0.36
N ASN A 162 3.35 -1.32 0.63
CA ASN A 162 3.80 -0.33 -0.34
C ASN A 162 5.28 -0.49 -0.70
N CYS A 163 6.00 -1.45 -0.10
CA CYS A 163 7.36 -1.74 -0.53
C CYS A 163 7.32 -2.50 -1.87
N PRO A 164 7.89 -1.98 -2.97
CA PRO A 164 7.95 -2.71 -4.24
C PRO A 164 8.72 -4.03 -4.12
N PHE A 165 8.37 -5.03 -4.94
CA PHE A 165 9.06 -6.35 -4.94
C PHE A 165 10.46 -6.28 -5.54
N SER A 166 10.66 -5.43 -6.55
CA SER A 166 11.93 -5.27 -7.26
C SER A 166 12.15 -3.80 -7.63
N SER A 167 13.05 -3.54 -8.58
CA SER A 167 13.29 -2.24 -9.18
C SER A 167 12.11 -1.70 -9.99
N GLN A 168 11.06 -2.51 -10.21
CA GLN A 168 9.85 -2.08 -10.90
C GLN A 168 9.19 -0.92 -10.17
N GLU A 169 8.86 0.12 -10.93
CA GLU A 169 8.24 1.33 -10.43
C GLU A 169 6.75 1.08 -10.19
N ILE A 170 6.30 1.31 -8.95
CA ILE A 170 4.88 1.34 -8.61
C ILE A 170 4.41 2.78 -8.80
N LYS A 171 3.44 2.97 -9.69
CA LYS A 171 2.76 4.26 -9.84
C LYS A 171 1.54 4.26 -8.91
N TYR A 172 1.63 5.03 -7.83
CA TYR A 172 0.52 5.22 -6.90
C TYR A 172 -0.51 6.20 -7.48
N PRO A 173 -1.82 6.01 -7.22
CA PRO A 173 -2.84 6.99 -7.57
C PRO A 173 -2.55 8.38 -6.98
N SER A 174 -2.10 8.42 -5.72
CA SER A 174 -1.64 9.62 -5.04
C SER A 174 -0.18 9.44 -4.61
N PRO A 175 0.68 10.47 -4.74
CA PRO A 175 2.04 10.40 -4.24
C PRO A 175 2.13 10.63 -2.72
N PHE A 176 1.02 10.96 -2.07
CA PHE A 176 1.01 11.32 -0.65
C PHE A 176 0.67 10.14 0.25
N PHE A 177 1.43 10.02 1.33
CA PHE A 177 1.24 9.00 2.34
C PHE A 177 1.34 9.60 3.74
N VAL A 178 0.58 9.03 4.65
CA VAL A 178 0.83 9.14 6.09
C VAL A 178 1.51 7.87 6.60
N PHE A 179 2.26 7.95 7.71
CA PHE A 179 2.93 6.80 8.27
C PHE A 179 2.89 6.76 9.81
N GLY A 180 2.89 5.56 10.39
CA GLY A 180 2.84 5.39 11.84
C GLY A 180 4.19 5.61 12.53
N GLU A 181 5.27 5.03 11.99
CA GLU A 181 6.57 5.00 12.67
C GLU A 181 7.74 5.39 11.76
N LYS A 182 8.70 6.17 12.30
CA LYS A 182 10.01 6.45 11.69
C LYS A 182 11.07 5.59 12.35
N ILE A 183 11.57 4.58 11.62
CA ILE A 183 12.60 3.66 12.13
C ILE A 183 13.98 4.09 11.61
N ARG A 184 14.94 4.26 12.52
CA ARG A 184 16.34 4.51 12.19
C ARG A 184 17.19 3.27 12.47
N THR A 185 17.63 2.60 11.40
CA THR A 185 18.65 1.54 11.47
C THR A 185 19.86 1.95 10.63
N ARG A 186 20.22 1.18 9.59
CA ARG A 186 21.21 1.57 8.58
C ARG A 186 20.72 2.70 7.67
N ALA A 187 19.39 2.79 7.50
CA ALA A 187 18.72 3.86 6.78
C ALA A 187 17.46 4.27 7.55
N ILE A 188 17.02 5.51 7.39
CA ILE A 188 15.74 5.99 7.90
C ILE A 188 14.64 5.38 7.02
N SER A 189 13.66 4.71 7.64
CA SER A 189 12.52 4.13 6.94
C SER A 189 11.20 4.48 7.61
N ALA A 190 10.16 4.71 6.81
CA ALA A 190 8.79 4.86 7.28
C ALA A 190 8.07 3.50 7.24
N LYS A 191 7.38 3.17 8.32
CA LYS A 191 6.59 1.94 8.50
C LYS A 191 5.12 2.31 8.77
N ALA A 192 4.22 1.36 8.51
CA ALA A 192 2.77 1.54 8.63
C ALA A 192 2.30 2.71 7.75
N MET A 193 2.52 2.59 6.45
CA MET A 193 2.22 3.60 5.45
C MET A 193 0.80 3.44 4.89
N THR A 194 0.09 4.56 4.76
CA THR A 194 -1.25 4.64 4.16
C THR A 194 -1.29 5.75 3.13
N MET A 195 -1.65 5.40 1.89
CA MET A 195 -1.86 6.39 0.84
C MET A 195 -3.08 7.25 1.17
N VAL A 196 -2.96 8.57 0.97
CA VAL A 196 -4.02 9.54 1.20
C VAL A 196 -4.21 10.44 0.00
N SER A 197 -5.43 10.95 -0.21
CA SER A 197 -5.72 11.93 -1.25
C SER A 197 -5.25 13.34 -0.84
N PRO A 198 -5.05 14.26 -1.80
CA PRO A 198 -4.77 15.67 -1.50
C PRO A 198 -5.85 16.32 -0.62
N LEU A 199 -7.13 15.97 -0.81
CA LEU A 199 -8.22 16.50 0.01
C LEU A 199 -8.20 15.94 1.44
N GLN A 200 -7.85 14.66 1.62
CA GLN A 200 -7.66 14.08 2.94
C GLN A 200 -6.51 14.76 3.69
N LEU A 201 -5.39 15.04 3.00
CA LEU A 201 -4.31 15.85 3.58
C LEU A 201 -4.78 17.26 3.97
N LEU A 202 -5.45 17.95 3.04
CA LEU A 202 -5.91 19.33 3.24
C LEU A 202 -6.94 19.46 4.36
N LEU A 203 -7.71 18.41 4.67
CA LEU A 203 -8.73 18.42 5.73
C LEU A 203 -8.22 17.85 7.07
N PHE A 204 -7.33 16.84 7.05
CA PHE A 204 -6.98 16.09 8.26
C PHE A 204 -5.49 16.10 8.62
N ALA A 205 -4.59 16.35 7.68
CA ALA A 205 -3.15 16.19 7.89
C ALA A 205 -2.38 17.42 7.41
N SER A 206 -2.80 18.58 7.91
CA SER A 206 -2.05 19.83 7.78
C SER A 206 -2.32 20.78 8.94
N LYS A 207 -1.37 21.68 9.17
CA LYS A 207 -1.44 22.74 10.20
C LYS A 207 -1.54 24.13 9.57
N LYS A 208 -0.87 24.37 8.45
CA LYS A 208 -0.80 25.66 7.78
C LYS A 208 -1.22 25.51 6.32
N VAL A 209 -2.12 26.39 5.87
CA VAL A 209 -2.59 26.44 4.49
C VAL A 209 -2.54 27.89 4.02
N MET A 210 -1.74 28.16 2.99
CA MET A 210 -1.66 29.47 2.34
C MET A 210 -2.12 29.35 0.90
N SER A 211 -2.62 30.44 0.32
CA SER A 211 -3.06 30.48 -1.06
C SER A 211 -2.55 31.74 -1.73
N ASP A 212 -2.09 31.61 -2.98
CA ASP A 212 -1.77 32.73 -3.86
C ASP A 212 -2.87 32.99 -4.91
N GLY A 213 -4.01 32.30 -4.80
CA GLY A 213 -5.14 32.34 -5.74
C GLY A 213 -5.26 31.09 -6.61
N GLU A 214 -4.13 30.55 -7.11
CA GLU A 214 -4.12 29.37 -8.00
C GLU A 214 -3.52 28.13 -7.33
N LEU A 215 -2.52 28.34 -6.49
CA LEU A 215 -1.83 27.31 -5.73
C LEU A 215 -2.15 27.44 -4.25
N ILE A 216 -2.31 26.28 -3.62
CA ILE A 216 -2.45 26.11 -2.19
C ILE A 216 -1.17 25.49 -1.67
N LEU A 217 -0.47 26.21 -0.80
CA LEU A 217 0.72 25.74 -0.11
C LEU A 217 0.33 25.19 1.27
N VAL A 218 0.49 23.89 1.44
CA VAL A 218 0.16 23.15 2.67
C VAL A 218 1.46 22.82 3.41
N ASP A 219 1.51 23.21 4.68
CA ASP A 219 2.64 23.05 5.60
C ASP A 219 3.99 23.55 5.05
N ASP A 220 3.95 24.57 4.18
CA ASP A 220 5.12 25.20 3.55
C ASP A 220 5.89 24.31 2.55
N TRP A 221 5.39 23.12 2.17
CA TRP A 221 6.08 22.24 1.21
C TRP A 221 5.20 21.53 0.19
N ILE A 222 3.94 21.22 0.51
CA ILE A 222 3.02 20.56 -0.43
C ILE A 222 2.30 21.63 -1.25
N LYS A 223 2.48 21.61 -2.57
CA LYS A 223 1.80 22.53 -3.50
C LYS A 223 0.66 21.79 -4.19
N LEU A 224 -0.57 22.26 -3.98
CA LEU A 224 -1.77 21.75 -4.61
C LEU A 224 -2.34 22.80 -5.56
N ARG A 225 -2.66 22.42 -6.79
CA ARG A 225 -3.37 23.28 -7.73
C ARG A 225 -4.87 23.10 -7.53
N MET A 226 -5.53 24.08 -6.93
CA MET A 226 -6.98 24.08 -6.71
C MET A 226 -7.49 25.50 -6.46
N PRO A 227 -8.76 25.80 -6.76
CA PRO A 227 -9.32 27.13 -6.53
C PRO A 227 -9.24 27.56 -5.06
N HIS A 228 -8.85 28.81 -4.83
CA HIS A 228 -8.78 29.43 -3.51
C HIS A 228 -10.07 29.22 -2.69
N SER A 229 -11.23 29.51 -3.30
CA SER A 229 -12.53 29.39 -2.63
C SER A 229 -12.83 27.96 -2.16
N ALA A 230 -12.52 26.97 -2.98
CA ALA A 230 -12.69 25.56 -2.60
C ALA A 230 -11.78 25.19 -1.42
N ALA A 231 -10.51 25.62 -1.47
CA ALA A 231 -9.55 25.37 -0.40
C ALA A 231 -10.00 26.01 0.91
N ALA A 232 -10.45 27.27 0.87
CA ALA A 232 -10.96 28.00 2.02
C ALA A 232 -12.20 27.32 2.62
N CYS A 233 -13.14 26.85 1.80
CA CYS A 233 -14.31 26.11 2.29
C CYS A 233 -13.91 24.79 2.97
N ILE A 234 -12.98 24.03 2.37
CA ILE A 234 -12.52 22.76 2.94
C ILE A 234 -11.78 22.99 4.26
N THR A 235 -10.91 23.99 4.34
CA THR A 235 -10.19 24.28 5.59
C THR A 235 -11.11 24.85 6.66
N ALA A 236 -12.15 25.60 6.31
CA ALA A 236 -13.14 26.11 7.27
C ALA A 236 -13.92 24.98 7.99
N LEU A 237 -14.09 23.82 7.35
CA LEU A 237 -14.71 22.65 8.01
C LEU A 237 -13.95 22.20 9.25
N ARG A 238 -12.63 22.44 9.31
CA ARG A 238 -11.80 22.03 10.46
C ARG A 238 -12.25 22.70 11.75
N ALA A 239 -12.58 24.00 11.72
CA ALA A 239 -13.03 24.73 12.90
C ALA A 239 -14.39 24.22 13.40
N ALA A 240 -15.34 23.99 12.48
CA ALA A 240 -16.64 23.45 12.83
C ALA A 240 -16.53 22.02 13.39
N MET A 241 -15.64 21.23 12.82
CA MET A 241 -15.33 19.88 13.28
C MET A 241 -14.69 19.85 14.66
N GLU A 242 -13.73 20.75 14.93
CA GLU A 242 -13.13 20.93 16.27
C GLU A 242 -14.17 21.34 17.30
N ALA A 243 -15.09 22.24 16.94
CA ALA A 243 -16.19 22.64 17.81
C ALA A 243 -17.10 21.46 18.18
N LEU A 244 -17.52 20.66 17.18
CA LEU A 244 -18.32 19.46 17.41
C LEU A 244 -17.59 18.45 18.32
N VAL A 245 -16.28 18.25 18.15
CA VAL A 245 -15.49 17.37 19.02
C VAL A 245 -15.52 17.85 20.47
N VAL A 246 -15.45 19.16 20.70
CA VAL A 246 -15.55 19.73 22.06
C VAL A 246 -16.93 19.49 22.66
N GLU A 247 -18.00 19.64 21.88
CA GLU A 247 -19.38 19.40 22.34
C GLU A 247 -19.60 17.92 22.69
N VAL A 248 -19.23 17.01 21.79
CA VAL A 248 -19.32 15.56 21.99
C VAL A 248 -18.46 15.09 23.17
N THR A 249 -17.33 15.75 23.45
CA THR A 249 -16.51 15.40 24.62
C THR A 249 -17.19 15.79 25.94
N LYS A 250 -18.02 16.82 25.94
CA LYS A 250 -18.79 17.25 27.13
C LYS A 250 -20.02 16.38 27.34
N ASP A 251 -20.68 16.00 26.26
CA ASP A 251 -21.86 15.12 26.26
C ASP A 251 -21.77 14.13 25.09
N PRO A 252 -21.20 12.93 25.33
CA PRO A 252 -21.05 11.90 24.30
C PRO A 252 -22.37 11.40 23.70
N GLY A 253 -23.49 11.55 24.42
CA GLY A 253 -24.82 11.16 23.95
C GLY A 253 -25.30 11.98 22.73
N LEU A 254 -24.75 13.18 22.52
CA LEU A 254 -25.06 14.06 21.39
C LEU A 254 -24.86 13.39 20.02
N ILE A 255 -24.00 12.38 19.93
CA ILE A 255 -23.74 11.68 18.66
C ILE A 255 -25.01 10.97 18.13
N GLN A 256 -25.92 10.54 19.00
CA GLN A 256 -27.17 9.89 18.56
C GLN A 256 -28.17 10.89 17.97
N GLN A 257 -28.06 12.18 18.29
CA GLN A 257 -29.00 13.23 17.90
C GLN A 257 -28.24 14.51 17.59
N LEU A 258 -27.47 14.50 16.50
CA LEU A 258 -26.77 15.68 16.03
C LEU A 258 -27.77 16.67 15.42
N ASP A 259 -27.49 17.95 15.59
CA ASP A 259 -28.26 18.96 14.87
C ASP A 259 -28.08 18.83 13.35
N PRO A 260 -29.03 19.34 12.54
CA PRO A 260 -28.95 19.21 11.09
C PRO A 260 -27.71 19.86 10.45
N ALA A 261 -27.10 20.86 11.09
CA ALA A 261 -25.90 21.51 10.56
C ALA A 261 -24.67 20.61 10.72
N ASN A 262 -24.51 20.00 11.89
CA ASN A 262 -23.48 19.03 12.20
C ASN A 262 -23.61 17.77 11.33
N GLU A 263 -24.82 17.26 11.12
CA GLU A 263 -25.05 16.14 10.19
C GLU A 263 -24.62 16.48 8.75
N ARG A 264 -25.01 17.66 8.24
CA ARG A 264 -24.60 18.13 6.90
C ARG A 264 -23.08 18.27 6.81
N MET A 265 -22.44 18.84 7.82
CA MET A 265 -20.98 18.95 7.88
C MET A 265 -20.30 17.58 7.79
N LEU A 266 -20.71 16.61 8.63
CA LEU A 266 -20.15 15.25 8.61
C LEU A 266 -20.38 14.57 7.26
N ASN A 267 -21.52 14.80 6.61
CA ASN A 267 -21.80 14.28 5.27
C ASN A 267 -20.91 14.90 4.20
N VAL A 268 -20.62 16.20 4.26
CA VAL A 268 -19.63 16.84 3.37
C VAL A 268 -18.25 16.23 3.59
N ILE A 269 -17.83 16.03 4.84
CA ILE A 269 -16.56 15.39 5.18
C ILE A 269 -16.50 13.96 4.61
N ARG A 270 -17.57 13.17 4.76
CA ARG A 270 -17.68 11.81 4.17
C ARG A 270 -17.49 11.83 2.65
N GLN A 271 -18.03 12.83 1.95
CA GLN A 271 -17.83 12.95 0.51
C GLN A 271 -16.41 13.37 0.14
N LEU A 272 -15.81 14.31 0.89
CA LEU A 272 -14.43 14.77 0.67
C LEU A 272 -13.38 13.70 0.98
N SER A 273 -13.67 12.77 1.89
CA SER A 273 -12.81 11.63 2.21
C SER A 273 -12.61 10.69 1.02
N ARG A 274 -13.54 10.65 0.06
CA ARG A 274 -13.47 9.76 -1.10
C ARG A 274 -12.29 10.14 -2.00
N PRO A 275 -11.43 9.19 -2.40
CA PRO A 275 -10.34 9.47 -3.35
C PRO A 275 -10.83 10.10 -4.66
N SER A 276 -12.00 9.68 -5.13
CA SER A 276 -12.65 10.22 -6.33
C SER A 276 -13.01 11.71 -6.23
N ALA A 277 -13.20 12.26 -5.02
CA ALA A 277 -13.40 13.70 -4.83
C ALA A 277 -12.15 14.51 -5.20
N SER A 278 -10.96 13.90 -5.16
CA SER A 278 -9.70 14.46 -5.68
C SER A 278 -9.41 14.05 -7.13
N GLY A 279 -10.37 13.45 -7.84
CA GLY A 279 -10.17 12.90 -9.19
C GLY A 279 -9.34 11.61 -9.24
N LEU A 280 -9.11 10.94 -8.10
CA LEU A 280 -8.31 9.71 -8.05
C LEU A 280 -9.17 8.47 -8.33
N SER A 281 -8.68 7.59 -9.21
CA SER A 281 -9.27 6.28 -9.44
C SER A 281 -8.43 5.18 -8.80
N LEU A 282 -8.98 4.50 -7.79
CA LEU A 282 -8.32 3.36 -7.13
C LEU A 282 -8.44 2.05 -7.94
N LEU A 283 -9.42 1.97 -8.84
CA LEU A 283 -9.69 0.76 -9.63
C LEU A 283 -8.57 0.47 -10.65
N ALA A 284 -7.87 1.50 -11.13
CA ALA A 284 -6.80 1.36 -12.12
C ALA A 284 -5.48 0.79 -11.56
N GLY A 285 -5.34 0.68 -10.23
CA GLY A 285 -4.12 0.18 -9.57
C GLY A 285 -4.26 -1.18 -8.91
N GLY A 286 -5.46 -1.76 -8.91
CA GLY A 286 -5.75 -3.06 -8.29
C GLY A 286 -5.27 -4.21 -9.16
N THR A 287 -3.96 -4.36 -9.38
CA THR A 287 -3.46 -5.72 -9.65
C THR A 287 -3.71 -6.49 -8.38
N ARG A 288 -4.81 -7.25 -8.32
CA ARG A 288 -4.82 -8.47 -7.52
C ARG A 288 -3.56 -9.18 -7.97
N PHE A 289 -2.54 -9.14 -7.13
CA PHE A 289 -1.43 -10.01 -7.36
C PHE A 289 -2.05 -11.39 -7.19
N GLY A 290 -2.19 -12.13 -8.30
CA GLY A 290 -2.67 -13.52 -8.25
C GLY A 290 -1.78 -14.36 -7.34
N ASP A 291 -1.75 -15.67 -7.50
CA ASP A 291 -0.94 -16.60 -6.69
C ASP A 291 0.60 -16.41 -6.79
N GLY A 292 1.05 -15.23 -7.21
CA GLY A 292 2.43 -14.90 -7.51
C GLY A 292 2.77 -15.16 -8.98
N PRO A 293 4.04 -15.06 -9.35
CA PRO A 293 4.49 -15.52 -10.67
C PRO A 293 4.14 -17.00 -10.86
N ARG A 294 3.79 -17.37 -12.10
CA ARG A 294 3.50 -18.76 -12.49
C ARG A 294 4.60 -19.69 -11.96
N PRO A 295 4.26 -20.86 -11.38
CA PRO A 295 5.25 -21.85 -10.99
C PRO A 295 6.25 -22.11 -12.13
N PRO A 296 7.56 -22.25 -11.85
CA PRO A 296 8.53 -22.62 -12.86
C PRO A 296 8.04 -23.86 -13.61
N LYS A 297 8.06 -23.83 -14.95
CA LYS A 297 7.77 -25.03 -15.74
C LYS A 297 8.77 -26.10 -15.30
N MET A 298 8.28 -27.21 -14.75
CA MET A 298 9.14 -28.34 -14.43
C MET A 298 9.91 -28.74 -15.70
N PRO A 299 11.24 -28.92 -15.62
CA PRO A 299 11.99 -29.57 -16.68
C PRO A 299 11.32 -30.92 -16.95
N ARG A 300 11.02 -31.21 -18.23
CA ARG A 300 10.66 -32.57 -18.60
C ARG A 300 11.83 -33.46 -18.17
N TYR A 301 11.57 -34.44 -17.31
CA TYR A 301 12.52 -35.52 -17.07
C TYR A 301 12.74 -36.20 -18.42
N ASP A 302 13.91 -35.98 -19.01
CA ASP A 302 14.39 -36.79 -20.11
C ASP A 302 14.74 -38.14 -19.48
N ASN A 303 13.84 -39.12 -19.59
CA ASN A 303 14.11 -40.49 -19.18
C ASN A 303 15.04 -41.13 -20.23
N GLY A 304 16.26 -40.60 -20.31
CA GLY A 304 17.36 -41.12 -21.12
C GLY A 304 18.13 -42.18 -20.34
N GLY A 305 17.49 -43.32 -20.08
CA GLY A 305 18.16 -44.50 -19.54
C GLY A 305 19.00 -45.18 -20.62
N GLY A 306 20.25 -44.74 -20.77
CA GLY A 306 21.25 -45.43 -21.57
C GLY A 306 21.91 -46.56 -20.79
N PHE A 307 21.63 -47.81 -21.14
CA PHE A 307 22.48 -48.96 -20.84
C PHE A 307 22.88 -49.62 -22.17
N ARG A 308 24.19 -49.64 -22.46
CA ARG A 308 24.80 -50.36 -23.58
C ARG A 308 25.02 -51.82 -23.19
N GLY A 309 24.70 -52.75 -24.09
CA GLY A 309 25.27 -54.10 -24.05
C GLY A 309 24.61 -55.13 -24.97
N TRP A 310 25.36 -55.58 -25.97
CA TRP A 310 25.29 -56.89 -26.65
C TRP A 310 24.38 -57.11 -27.89
N GLY A 311 25.00 -56.98 -29.07
CA GLY A 311 25.16 -58.07 -30.05
C GLY A 311 23.97 -58.54 -30.91
N GLY A 312 24.10 -58.39 -32.24
CA GLY A 312 23.45 -59.27 -33.22
C GLY A 312 22.73 -58.57 -34.38
N SER A 313 23.43 -58.38 -35.50
CA SER A 313 22.85 -58.19 -36.85
C SER A 313 22.58 -59.56 -37.51
N PRO A 314 21.99 -59.66 -38.72
CA PRO A 314 21.01 -58.82 -39.43
C PRO A 314 19.92 -59.69 -40.16
N ARG A 315 18.88 -59.05 -40.74
CA ARG A 315 18.29 -59.38 -42.07
C ARG A 315 16.92 -58.70 -42.27
N GLY A 316 16.69 -58.22 -43.50
CA GLY A 316 15.36 -58.32 -44.11
C GLY A 316 14.70 -57.04 -44.63
N SER A 317 15.07 -56.65 -45.85
CA SER A 317 14.17 -56.33 -46.99
C SER A 317 12.98 -55.36 -46.82
N GLY A 318 12.97 -54.32 -47.67
CA GLY A 318 11.88 -54.22 -48.64
C GLY A 318 11.04 -52.94 -48.69
N TYR A 319 11.25 -52.21 -49.79
CA TYR A 319 10.22 -51.57 -50.64
C TYR A 319 9.43 -50.31 -50.19
N ARG A 320 9.56 -49.29 -51.05
CA ARG A 320 8.53 -48.35 -51.62
C ARG A 320 7.62 -47.62 -50.63
N GLY A 321 7.40 -46.30 -50.72
CA GLY A 321 7.56 -45.36 -51.82
C GLY A 321 6.43 -44.33 -51.76
N ARG A 322 6.66 -43.17 -52.39
CA ARG A 322 5.69 -42.13 -52.79
C ARG A 322 5.06 -41.27 -51.68
N GLY A 323 5.58 -40.05 -51.56
CA GLY A 323 4.72 -38.87 -51.43
C GLY A 323 4.16 -38.45 -52.79
N TYR A 324 3.08 -37.65 -52.80
CA TYR A 324 2.81 -36.60 -53.78
C TYR A 324 1.57 -35.77 -53.39
N GLY A 325 1.66 -34.46 -53.61
CA GLY A 325 0.56 -33.52 -53.83
C GLY A 325 0.23 -32.62 -52.63
N GLY A 326 0.32 -31.28 -52.69
CA GLY A 326 0.57 -30.36 -53.79
C GLY A 326 -0.35 -29.14 -53.71
N TYR A 327 0.23 -27.95 -53.97
CA TYR A 327 -0.39 -26.64 -54.26
C TYR A 327 -1.00 -25.88 -53.06
N GLY A 328 -0.70 -24.60 -52.79
CA GLY A 328 0.07 -23.59 -53.51
C GLY A 328 -0.69 -22.26 -53.49
N TYR A 329 -0.08 -21.16 -53.01
CA TYR A 329 -0.21 -19.87 -53.69
C TYR A 329 0.95 -18.94 -53.33
N SER A 330 1.35 -18.20 -54.36
CA SER A 330 2.59 -17.46 -54.55
C SER A 330 2.45 -15.96 -54.25
N GLY A 331 3.55 -15.35 -53.82
CA GLY A 331 3.81 -13.92 -53.97
C GLY A 331 5.32 -13.68 -54.11
N ARG A 332 5.78 -13.41 -55.34
CA ARG A 332 7.20 -13.26 -55.72
C ARG A 332 7.68 -11.81 -55.62
N ARG A 333 8.85 -11.64 -54.95
CA ARG A 333 10.12 -10.97 -55.40
C ARG A 333 10.16 -9.43 -55.62
N PRO A 334 11.37 -8.82 -55.81
CA PRO A 334 12.63 -8.93 -55.05
C PRO A 334 13.42 -7.58 -54.96
N GLY A 335 14.58 -7.53 -54.27
CA GLY A 335 15.71 -6.74 -54.80
C GLY A 335 16.70 -6.08 -53.82
N ARG A 336 17.99 -6.30 -54.13
CA ARG A 336 19.24 -5.62 -53.72
C ARG A 336 19.80 -5.94 -52.32
N GLY A 337 21.01 -6.46 -52.11
CA GLY A 337 22.18 -6.65 -52.98
C GLY A 337 23.33 -5.68 -52.63
N TYR A 338 24.25 -6.16 -51.78
CA TYR A 338 25.66 -5.80 -51.51
C TYR A 338 26.32 -4.54 -52.13
N GLN A 339 27.13 -3.81 -51.34
CA GLN A 339 28.63 -3.86 -51.35
C GLN A 339 29.27 -2.56 -50.80
N GLY A 340 30.32 -2.68 -49.97
CA GLY A 340 31.39 -1.67 -49.85
C GLY A 340 31.73 -1.13 -48.44
N GLY A 341 32.77 -1.69 -47.80
CA GLY A 341 33.65 -0.91 -46.89
C GLY A 341 34.75 -0.18 -47.71
N PRO A 342 35.90 0.27 -47.15
CA PRO A 342 36.41 0.16 -45.78
C PRO A 342 37.08 1.46 -45.22
N GLY A 343 37.64 1.39 -44.01
CA GLY A 343 38.65 2.34 -43.49
C GLY A 343 38.19 3.03 -42.19
N GLY A 344 38.98 3.18 -41.13
CA GLY A 344 40.36 2.86 -40.81
C GLY A 344 40.53 3.03 -39.30
N GLY A 345 41.50 2.36 -38.71
CA GLY A 345 41.66 2.26 -37.26
C GLY A 345 42.48 3.35 -36.57
N TYR A 346 42.85 2.98 -35.34
CA TYR A 346 44.00 3.38 -34.52
C TYR A 346 43.82 4.47 -33.45
N GLY A 347 44.23 4.07 -32.25
CA GLY A 347 44.88 4.90 -31.22
C GLY A 347 43.92 5.49 -30.19
N GLY A 348 44.07 5.32 -28.88
CA GLY A 348 45.22 4.88 -28.09
C GLY A 348 45.44 5.87 -26.93
N GLY A 349 45.64 5.36 -25.72
CA GLY A 349 46.13 6.09 -24.54
C GLY A 349 45.04 6.80 -23.72
N GLY A 350 45.01 6.77 -22.38
CA GLY A 350 46.03 6.40 -21.40
C GLY A 350 46.11 7.49 -20.32
N GLY A 351 46.17 7.09 -19.06
CA GLY A 351 46.40 7.96 -17.89
C GLY A 351 45.24 7.88 -16.88
N GLY A 352 45.42 7.58 -15.60
CA GLY A 352 46.62 7.52 -14.77
C GLY A 352 46.19 8.06 -13.40
N TYR A 353 46.12 7.22 -12.37
CA TYR A 353 45.88 7.66 -11.00
C TYR A 353 47.05 7.21 -10.13
N GLN A 354 47.93 8.18 -9.85
CA GLN A 354 48.95 8.13 -8.81
C GLN A 354 48.33 8.55 -7.48
N GLY A 355 48.68 7.84 -6.42
CA GLY A 355 48.38 8.21 -5.04
C GLY A 355 49.47 9.07 -4.41
N ALA A 356 49.05 9.92 -3.48
CA ALA A 356 49.73 10.46 -2.28
C ALA A 356 48.72 11.46 -1.68
N GLY A 357 48.32 11.43 -0.41
CA GLY A 357 49.16 11.57 0.77
C GLY A 357 48.91 12.97 1.36
N GLY A 358 48.43 13.07 2.60
CA GLY A 358 48.31 14.37 3.30
C GLY A 358 47.23 14.39 4.38
N GLY A 359 47.64 14.13 5.62
CA GLY A 359 46.81 14.39 6.81
C GLY A 359 46.95 15.83 7.30
N TYR A 360 45.96 16.30 8.06
CA TYR A 360 46.10 17.41 8.99
C TYR A 360 45.25 17.17 10.26
N ARG A 361 45.89 17.47 11.40
CA ARG A 361 45.41 17.48 12.79
C ARG A 361 44.63 18.76 13.13
N GLY A 362 43.83 18.65 14.19
CA GLY A 362 43.52 19.73 15.17
C GLY A 362 42.33 20.60 14.79
N GLY A 363 41.43 21.01 15.68
CA GLY A 363 41.38 20.98 17.14
C GLY A 363 40.56 22.20 17.59
N CYS A 364 39.52 21.97 18.40
CA CYS A 364 38.88 22.79 19.44
C CYS A 364 37.47 22.22 19.67
#